data_AF-A0A9D0L998-F1
#
_entry.id   AF-A0A9D0L998-F1
#
_cell.length_a   1.000
_cell.length_b   1.000
_cell.length_c   1.000
_cell.angle_alpha   90.00
_cell.angle_beta   90.00
_cell.angle_gamma   90.00
#
_symmetry.space_group_name_H-M   'P 1'
#
loop_
_entity.id
_entity.type
_entity.pdbx_description
1 polymer ?
#
loop_
_entity_poly.entity_id
_entity_poly.type
_entity_poly.pdbx_seq_one_letter_code
_entity_poly.pdbx_strand_id
1 'polypeptide(L)' 'IVENGIVLTGGGSLIRGLDQYLSTVVKLPVYIAEEPLLAVAKGTGEALNQIDLLQQTNFED' A
#
# COMPACT_ATOMS: atom_id res chain seq x y z
N ILE A 1 -14.40 9.35 -10.88
CA ILE A 1 -14.70 7.95 -10.49
C ILE A 1 -13.39 7.41 -9.91
N VAL A 2 -13.40 6.78 -8.74
CA VAL A 2 -12.18 6.13 -8.18
C VAL A 2 -12.08 4.75 -8.82
N GLU A 3 -11.08 4.53 -9.67
CA GLU A 3 -10.98 3.31 -10.48
C GLU A 3 -10.24 2.15 -9.75
N ASN A 4 -9.34 2.45 -8.82
CA ASN A 4 -8.35 1.47 -8.37
C ASN A 4 -8.56 0.89 -6.95
N GLY A 5 -9.55 1.39 -6.19
CA GLY A 5 -9.82 0.91 -4.84
C GLY A 5 -8.68 1.13 -3.84
N ILE A 6 -8.61 0.29 -2.81
CA ILE A 6 -7.58 0.32 -1.76
C ILE A 6 -6.82 -1.02 -1.75
N VAL A 7 -5.50 -0.97 -1.62
CA VAL A 7 -4.66 -2.15 -1.40
C VAL A 7 -4.11 -2.13 0.03
N LEU A 8 -4.44 -3.14 0.83
CA LEU A 8 -3.92 -3.36 2.17
C LEU A 8 -2.60 -4.11 2.12
N THR A 9 -1.70 -3.72 3.00
CA THR A 9 -0.39 -4.35 3.16
C THR A 9 0.01 -4.41 4.64
N GLY A 10 1.17 -5.00 4.93
CA GLY A 10 1.67 -5.26 6.28
C GLY A 10 0.97 -6.43 6.96
N GLY A 11 1.49 -6.86 8.12
CA GLY A 11 0.93 -7.99 8.88
C GLY A 11 -0.51 -7.77 9.36
N GLY A 12 -0.89 -6.52 9.62
CA GLY A 12 -2.26 -6.17 10.02
C GLY A 12 -3.30 -6.48 8.94
N SER A 13 -2.91 -6.46 7.66
CA SER A 13 -3.82 -6.79 6.54
C SER A 13 -4.32 -8.24 6.55
N LEU A 14 -3.61 -9.14 7.25
CA LEU A 14 -3.94 -10.57 7.32
C LEU A 14 -4.97 -10.92 8.41
N ILE A 15 -5.47 -9.92 9.13
CA ILE A 15 -6.60 -10.12 10.04
C ILE A 15 -7.80 -10.57 9.20
N ARG A 16 -8.28 -11.79 9.47
CA ARG A 16 -9.42 -12.40 8.77
C ARG A 16 -10.61 -11.44 8.79
N GLY A 17 -11.12 -11.08 7.62
CA GLY A 17 -12.29 -10.22 7.52
C GLY A 17 -11.99 -8.73 7.29
N LEU A 18 -10.73 -8.30 7.44
CA LEU A 18 -10.41 -6.87 7.49
C LEU A 18 -10.66 -6.15 6.16
N ASP A 19 -10.27 -6.76 5.05
CA ASP A 19 -10.50 -6.22 3.71
C ASP A 19 -12.00 -6.13 3.39
N GLN A 20 -12.80 -7.14 3.75
CA GLN A 20 -14.24 -7.10 3.51
C GLN A 20 -14.94 -6.07 4.41
N TYR A 21 -14.51 -5.95 5.68
CA TYR A 21 -15.02 -4.94 6.60
C TYR A 21 -14.73 -3.53 6.07
N LEU A 22 -13.48 -3.24 5.70
CA LEU A 22 -13.09 -1.94 5.16
C LEU A 22 -13.83 -1.64 3.85
N SER A 23 -13.97 -2.63 2.96
CA SER A 23 -14.71 -2.45 1.72
C SER A 23 -16.17 -2.03 1.94
N THR A 24 -16.81 -2.59 2.97
CA THR A 24 -18.18 -2.22 3.37
C THR A 24 -18.24 -0.79 3.91
N VAL A 25 -17.28 -0.40 4.74
CA VAL A 25 -17.23 0.94 5.37
C VAL A 25 -16.95 2.03 4.33
N VAL A 26 -15.93 1.83 3.48
CA VAL A 26 -15.47 2.86 2.54
C VAL A 26 -16.23 2.85 1.21
N LYS A 27 -17.08 1.84 0.97
CA LYS A 27 -17.85 1.65 -0.27
C LYS A 27 -16.96 1.64 -1.52
N LEU A 28 -15.75 1.12 -1.39
CA LEU A 28 -14.79 0.91 -2.47
C LEU A 28 -14.23 -0.52 -2.39
N PRO A 29 -13.76 -1.09 -3.50
CA PRO A 29 -13.04 -2.35 -3.48
C PRO A 29 -11.78 -2.24 -2.60
N VAL A 30 -11.53 -3.28 -1.81
CA VAL A 30 -10.32 -3.40 -0.97
C VAL A 30 -9.68 -4.75 -1.26
N TYR A 31 -8.37 -4.74 -1.48
CA TYR A 31 -7.58 -5.91 -1.84
C TYR A 31 -6.44 -6.09 -0.85
N ILE A 32 -5.97 -7.32 -0.65
CA ILE A 32 -4.72 -7.58 0.07
C ILE A 32 -3.61 -7.70 -0.98
N ALA A 33 -2.47 -7.05 -0.74
CA ALA A 33 -1.29 -7.18 -1.59
C ALA A 33 -0.83 -8.65 -1.69
N GLU A 34 -0.17 -9.02 -2.80
CA GLU A 34 0.33 -10.39 -3.01
C GLU A 34 1.35 -10.82 -1.93
N GLU A 35 2.25 -9.91 -1.56
CA GLU A 35 3.26 -10.13 -0.52
C GLU A 35 3.19 -9.03 0.56
N PRO A 36 2.13 -9.02 1.39
CA PRO A 36 1.85 -7.88 2.27
C PRO A 36 2.91 -7.72 3.36
N LEU A 37 3.57 -8.81 3.77
CA LEU A 37 4.64 -8.77 4.76
C LEU A 37 5.96 -8.21 4.22
N LEU A 38 6.18 -8.30 2.91
CA LEU A 38 7.44 -7.88 2.26
C LEU A 38 7.33 -6.51 1.59
N ALA A 39 6.12 -6.01 1.39
CA ALA A 39 5.87 -4.80 0.62
C ALA A 39 6.72 -3.59 1.06
N VAL A 40 6.89 -3.39 2.37
CA VAL A 40 7.73 -2.28 2.90
C VAL A 40 9.19 -2.51 2.52
N ALA A 41 9.76 -3.67 2.85
CA ALA A 41 11.17 -3.95 2.58
C ALA A 41 11.49 -3.93 1.08
N LYS A 42 10.65 -4.55 0.24
CA LYS A 42 10.81 -4.55 -1.22
C LYS A 42 10.65 -3.14 -1.78
N GLY A 43 9.60 -2.41 -1.37
CA GLY A 43 9.38 -1.03 -1.81
C GLY A 43 10.54 -0.11 -1.44
N THR A 44 11.09 -0.24 -0.23
CA THR A 44 12.32 0.47 0.15
C THR A 44 13.51 0.09 -0.72
N GLY A 45 13.72 -1.19 -1.00
CA GLY A 45 14.77 -1.64 -1.91
C GLY A 45 14.66 -1.05 -3.31
N GLU A 46 13.46 -1.07 -3.89
CA GLU A 46 13.19 -0.46 -5.20
C GLU A 46 13.39 1.06 -5.18
N ALA A 47 12.97 1.71 -4.11
CA ALA A 47 13.15 3.15 -3.93
C ALA A 47 14.64 3.53 -3.90
N LEU A 48 15.49 2.74 -3.23
CA LEU A 48 16.94 2.94 -3.23
C LEU A 48 17.59 2.74 -4.61
N ASN A 49 17.01 1.90 -5.49
CA ASN A 49 17.44 1.78 -6.89
C ASN A 49 17.10 3.03 -7.72
N GLN A 50 16.20 3.89 -7.24
CA GLN A 50 15.77 5.14 -7.86
C GLN A 50 16.10 6.35 -6.98
N ILE A 51 17.30 6.35 -6.37
CA ILE A 51 17.68 7.35 -5.36
C ILE A 51 17.56 8.79 -5.86
N ASP A 52 17.81 9.05 -7.14
CA ASP A 52 17.68 10.38 -7.74
C ASP A 52 16.23 10.87 -7.76
N LEU A 53 15.27 9.95 -7.99
CA LEU A 53 13.83 10.26 -7.92
C LEU A 53 13.42 10.54 -6.47
N LEU A 54 13.94 9.78 -5.52
CA LEU A 54 13.69 10.00 -4.08
C LEU A 54 14.21 11.35 -3.59
N GLN A 55 15.32 11.83 -4.13
CA GLN A 55 15.88 13.13 -3.75
C GLN A 55 15.08 14.32 -4.31
N GLN A 56 14.36 14.14 -5.42
CA GLN A 56 13.52 15.18 -6.02
C GLN A 56 12.25 15.44 -5.19
N THR A 57 11.83 14.49 -4.36
CA THR A 57 10.75 14.69 -3.38
C THR A 57 11.28 15.34 -2.10
N ASN A 58 12.07 16.42 -2.23
CA ASN A 58 12.25 17.34 -1.11
C ASN A 58 10.89 17.97 -0.84
N PHE A 59 10.29 17.60 0.29
CA PHE A 59 9.10 18.26 0.80
C PHE A 59 9.47 19.72 1.03
N GLU A 60 8.98 20.62 0.18
CA GLU A 60 8.83 22.02 0.53
C GLU A 60 7.79 22.06 1.66
N ASP A 61 8.26 22.23 2.90
CA ASP A 61 7.44 22.78 3.98
C ASP A 61 7.21 24.28 3.76
#